data_AF-A0A3B8J0L9-F1
#
_entry.id   AF-A0A3B8J0L9-F1
#
_cell.length_a   1.000
_cell.length_b   1.000
_cell.length_c   1.000
_cell.angle_alpha   90.00
_cell.angle_beta   90.00
_cell.angle_gamma   90.00
#
_symmetry.space_group_name_H-M   'P 1'
#
loop_
_entity.id
_entity.type
_entity.pdbx_description
1 polymer ?
#
loop_
_entity_poly.entity_id
_entity_poly.type
_entity_poly.pdbx_seq_one_letter_code
_entity_poly.pdbx_strand_id
1 'polypeptide(L)'
;SPGPRGMKFGHHRPGDEWIPHLPDGIPAETKVLNGVLDRYFHRDLTIGEWATCKYTYSEDEHFILDFLPEYNQQVIVATGFSGHGFKFVPVIGEILADLVQKESTEHPAGFLGLGRFSR
;
A
#
# COMPACT_ATOMS: atom_id res chain seq x y z
N SER A 1 -8.82 -17.78 -13.60
CA SER A 1 -7.69 -17.96 -14.53
C SER A 1 -6.39 -17.91 -13.74
N PRO A 2 -5.37 -18.75 -14.06
CA PRO A 2 -4.05 -18.54 -13.48
C PRO A 2 -3.55 -17.15 -13.89
N GLY A 3 -2.87 -16.46 -12.97
CA GLY A 3 -2.33 -15.12 -13.24
C GLY A 3 -1.34 -15.14 -14.42
N PRO A 4 -1.03 -13.97 -15.00
CA PRO A 4 -0.09 -13.89 -16.11
C PRO A 4 1.25 -14.54 -15.74
N ARG A 5 1.82 -15.31 -16.67
CA ARG A 5 3.17 -15.88 -16.52
C ARG A 5 4.17 -14.75 -16.68
N GLY A 6 4.86 -14.41 -15.59
CA GLY A 6 5.84 -13.34 -15.58
C GLY A 6 6.36 -13.08 -14.17
N MET A 7 7.30 -12.16 -14.06
CA MET A 7 7.87 -11.72 -12.80
C MET A 7 7.57 -10.23 -12.66
N LYS A 8 6.96 -9.84 -11.54
CA LYS A 8 6.73 -8.42 -11.24
C LYS A 8 8.00 -7.82 -10.65
N PHE A 9 8.51 -6.77 -11.29
CA PHE A 9 9.54 -5.92 -10.72
C PHE A 9 8.95 -4.55 -10.42
N GLY A 10 9.36 -4.01 -9.28
CA GLY A 10 9.04 -2.64 -8.88
C GLY A 10 10.32 -1.96 -8.46
N HIS A 11 10.51 -0.75 -8.94
CA HIS A 11 11.54 0.13 -8.42
C HIS A 11 10.93 0.92 -7.26
N HIS A 12 11.38 0.64 -6.03
CA HIS A 12 10.84 1.33 -4.86
C HIS A 12 11.63 2.62 -4.63
N ARG A 13 11.01 3.75 -4.96
CA ARG A 13 11.44 5.10 -4.60
C ARG A 13 10.23 5.94 -4.21
N PRO A 14 10.39 6.96 -3.35
CA PRO A 14 9.39 8.00 -3.22
C PRO A 14 9.12 8.61 -4.59
N GLY A 15 7.86 8.59 -5.02
CA GLY A 15 7.43 9.27 -6.23
C GLY A 15 7.19 10.76 -5.97
N ASP A 16 6.86 11.49 -7.03
CA ASP A 16 6.33 12.84 -6.90
C ASP A 16 4.96 12.81 -6.20
N GLU A 17 4.57 13.96 -5.64
CA GLU A 17 3.24 14.12 -5.06
C GLU A 17 2.16 13.77 -6.10
N TRP A 18 1.24 12.88 -5.73
CA TRP A 18 0.18 12.49 -6.65
C TRP A 18 -0.87 13.60 -6.73
N ILE A 19 -1.07 14.15 -7.93
CA ILE A 19 -2.08 15.18 -8.20
C ILE A 19 -3.35 14.51 -8.74
N PRO A 20 -4.52 14.74 -8.11
CA PRO A 20 -5.79 14.24 -8.61
C PRO A 20 -6.07 14.65 -10.05
N HIS A 21 -6.67 13.75 -10.83
CA HIS A 21 -7.12 13.97 -12.21
C HIS A 21 -6.03 14.18 -13.27
N LEU A 22 -4.75 14.13 -12.91
CA LEU A 22 -3.70 13.96 -13.91
C LEU A 22 -3.60 12.49 -14.32
N PRO A 23 -3.41 12.19 -15.62
CA PRO A 23 -3.16 10.83 -16.07
C PRO A 23 -1.88 10.31 -15.42
N ASP A 24 -1.89 9.05 -14.99
CA ASP A 24 -0.69 8.40 -14.45
C ASP A 24 0.42 8.47 -15.52
N GLY A 25 1.57 9.04 -15.14
CA GLY A 25 2.68 9.20 -16.07
C GLY A 25 3.24 7.84 -16.53
N ILE A 26 3.61 7.75 -17.81
CA ILE A 26 4.48 6.68 -18.31
C ILE A 26 5.87 6.92 -17.71
N PRO A 27 6.45 6.01 -16.91
CA PRO A 27 7.74 6.31 -16.30
C PRO A 27 8.84 6.45 -17.36
N ALA A 28 9.60 7.55 -17.30
CA ALA A 28 10.92 7.66 -17.91
C ALA A 28 11.91 6.59 -17.37
N GLU A 29 11.49 5.83 -16.35
CA GLU A 29 12.26 4.82 -15.63
C GLU A 29 12.36 3.46 -16.32
N THR A 30 11.74 3.26 -17.49
CA THR A 30 11.91 2.02 -18.27
C THR A 30 13.38 1.72 -18.58
N LYS A 31 14.22 2.76 -18.76
CA LYS A 31 15.68 2.62 -18.88
C LYS A 31 16.35 2.05 -17.62
N VAL A 32 15.91 2.47 -16.44
CA VAL A 32 16.45 1.97 -15.16
C VAL A 32 16.06 0.51 -14.96
N LEU A 33 14.78 0.18 -15.23
CA LEU A 33 14.29 -1.20 -15.13
C LEU A 33 15.00 -2.12 -16.12
N ASN A 34 15.16 -1.72 -17.39
CA ASN A 34 15.92 -2.49 -18.37
C ASN A 34 17.39 -2.69 -17.93
N GLY A 35 18.05 -1.66 -17.39
CA GLY A 35 19.41 -1.79 -16.87
C GLY A 35 19.53 -2.76 -15.68
N VAL A 36 18.50 -2.86 -14.83
CA VAL A 36 18.44 -3.87 -13.76
C VAL A 36 18.24 -5.27 -14.34
N LEU A 37 17.35 -5.41 -15.33
CA LEU A 37 17.13 -6.68 -16.02
C LEU A 37 18.43 -7.16 -16.68
N ASP A 38 19.11 -6.34 -17.47
CA ASP A 38 20.37 -6.68 -18.13
C ASP A 38 21.47 -7.06 -17.13
N ARG A 39 21.54 -6.34 -16.00
CA ARG A 39 22.57 -6.55 -14.99
C ARG A 39 22.41 -7.86 -14.24
N TYR A 40 21.18 -8.23 -13.85
CA TYR A 40 20.92 -9.36 -12.96
C TYR A 40 20.37 -10.59 -13.67
N PHE A 41 19.70 -10.41 -14.79
CA PHE A 41 19.10 -11.46 -15.59
C PHE A 41 19.80 -11.45 -16.96
N HIS A 42 20.84 -12.27 -17.10
CA HIS A 42 21.61 -12.43 -18.36
C HIS A 42 20.80 -13.20 -19.43
N ARG A 43 19.56 -12.78 -19.69
CA ARG A 43 18.61 -13.34 -20.65
C ARG A 43 17.79 -12.21 -21.25
N ASP A 44 17.32 -12.43 -22.47
CA ASP A 44 16.48 -11.47 -23.19
C ASP A 44 15.09 -11.40 -22.54
N LEU A 45 14.86 -10.36 -21.73
CA LEU A 45 13.62 -10.11 -21.02
C LEU A 45 12.98 -8.83 -21.57
N THR A 46 11.70 -8.90 -21.92
CA THR A 46 10.94 -7.73 -22.38
C THR A 46 9.92 -7.33 -21.33
N ILE A 47 9.74 -6.02 -21.13
CA ILE A 47 8.68 -5.47 -20.29
C ILE A 47 7.36 -5.62 -21.06
N GLY A 48 6.50 -6.55 -20.63
CA GLY A 48 5.21 -6.80 -21.26
C GLY A 48 4.12 -5.81 -20.84
N GLU A 49 4.13 -5.38 -19.58
CA GLU A 49 3.15 -4.43 -19.01
C GLU A 49 3.82 -3.52 -17.98
N TRP A 50 3.29 -2.32 -17.80
CA TRP A 50 3.70 -1.37 -16.76
C TRP A 50 2.46 -0.82 -16.05
N ALA A 51 2.63 -0.47 -14.78
CA ALA A 51 1.58 0.17 -13.99
C ALA A 51 2.22 1.08 -12.94
N THR A 52 1.61 2.24 -12.71
CA THR A 52 1.98 3.17 -11.64
C THR A 52 1.18 2.81 -10.38
N CYS A 53 1.86 2.73 -9.23
CA CYS A 53 1.23 2.43 -7.94
C CYS A 53 1.25 3.69 -7.07
N LYS A 54 0.14 3.94 -6.37
CA LYS A 54 -0.01 5.08 -5.46
C LYS A 54 0.27 4.63 -4.03
N TYR A 55 0.95 5.47 -3.27
CA TYR A 55 1.20 5.25 -1.86
C TYR A 55 0.52 6.34 -1.03
N THR A 56 -0.11 5.92 0.07
CA THR A 56 -0.62 6.81 1.10
C THR A 56 0.26 6.63 2.32
N TYR A 57 1.04 7.65 2.65
CA TYR A 57 1.92 7.67 3.81
C TYR A 57 1.21 8.37 4.98
N SER A 58 1.32 7.79 6.17
CA SER A 58 1.13 8.50 7.43
C SER A 58 2.43 9.20 7.84
N GLU A 59 2.37 10.16 8.77
CA GLU A 59 3.55 10.86 9.27
C GLU A 59 4.62 9.93 9.88
N ASP A 60 4.19 8.78 10.43
CA ASP A 60 5.03 7.78 11.08
C ASP A 60 5.22 6.49 10.26
N GLU A 61 4.75 6.49 9.00
CA GLU A 61 4.74 5.35 8.08
C GLU A 61 3.95 4.11 8.56
N HIS A 62 3.29 4.16 9.72
CA HIS A 62 2.42 3.11 10.23
C HIS A 62 0.98 3.21 9.71
N PHE A 63 0.28 2.06 9.63
CA PHE A 63 -1.12 2.03 9.24
C PHE A 63 -1.98 2.81 10.24
N ILE A 64 -3.15 3.25 9.80
CA ILE A 64 -4.17 3.83 10.66
C ILE A 64 -5.37 2.89 10.59
N LEU A 65 -5.72 2.28 11.73
CA LEU A 65 -6.89 1.41 11.92
C LEU A 65 -7.65 1.91 13.15
N ASP A 66 -8.74 2.65 12.95
CA ASP A 66 -9.52 3.19 14.07
C ASP A 66 -10.95 3.58 13.67
N PHE A 67 -11.79 3.81 14.66
CA PHE A 67 -13.07 4.48 14.48
C PHE A 67 -12.87 5.99 14.29
N LEU A 68 -13.63 6.60 13.38
CA LEU A 68 -13.67 8.06 13.27
C LEU A 68 -14.47 8.64 14.46
N PRO A 69 -13.87 9.49 15.30
CA PRO A 69 -14.51 10.01 16.50
C PRO A 69 -15.84 10.74 16.23
N GLU A 70 -15.96 11.40 15.09
CA GLU A 70 -17.11 12.23 14.71
C GLU A 70 -18.37 11.40 14.39
N TYR A 71 -18.21 10.07 14.22
CA TYR A 71 -19.27 9.19 13.73
C TYR A 71 -19.77 8.17 14.77
N ASN A 72 -19.50 8.38 16.07
CA ASN A 72 -19.95 7.47 17.15
C ASN A 72 -19.70 5.99 16.82
N GLN A 73 -18.45 5.65 16.43
CA GLN A 73 -18.03 4.28 16.09
C GLN A 73 -18.78 3.62 14.91
N GLN A 74 -19.50 4.38 14.09
CA GLN A 74 -20.18 3.83 12.90
C GLN A 74 -19.28 3.77 11.66
N VAL A 75 -18.14 4.45 11.70
CA VAL A 75 -17.20 4.52 10.58
C VAL A 75 -15.81 4.12 11.05
N ILE A 76 -15.23 3.11 10.41
CA ILE A 76 -13.84 2.67 10.62
C ILE A 76 -13.01 3.15 9.43
N VAL A 77 -11.84 3.71 9.71
CA VAL A 77 -10.85 4.06 8.70
C VAL A 77 -9.70 3.05 8.71
N ALA A 78 -9.29 2.64 7.50
CA ALA A 78 -8.12 1.81 7.28
C ALA A 78 -7.27 2.46 6.17
N THR A 79 -6.17 3.12 6.52
CA THR A 79 -5.35 3.91 5.58
C THR A 79 -3.87 3.92 5.98
N GLY A 80 -3.04 4.65 5.22
CA GLY A 80 -1.62 4.84 5.54
C GLY A 80 -0.77 3.59 5.29
N PHE A 81 -1.13 2.77 4.30
CA PHE A 81 -0.50 1.46 4.07
C PHE A 81 0.95 1.50 3.53
N SER A 82 1.50 2.69 3.28
CA SER A 82 2.93 2.97 3.00
C SER A 82 3.62 2.01 2.03
N GLY A 83 2.90 1.51 1.02
CA GLY A 83 3.46 0.59 0.01
C GLY A 83 3.82 -0.82 0.49
N HIS A 84 3.56 -1.14 1.75
CA HIS A 84 3.84 -2.44 2.36
C HIS A 84 2.61 -3.11 2.97
N GLY A 85 1.44 -2.47 2.94
CA GLY A 85 0.20 -3.03 3.49
C GLY A 85 -0.24 -4.34 2.85
N PHE A 86 0.13 -4.62 1.59
CA PHE A 86 -0.36 -5.81 0.87
C PHE A 86 -0.05 -7.13 1.60
N LYS A 87 1.14 -7.28 2.19
CA LYS A 87 1.50 -8.49 2.96
C LYS A 87 0.69 -8.64 4.25
N PHE A 88 0.09 -7.56 4.74
CA PHE A 88 -0.70 -7.54 5.97
C PHE A 88 -2.21 -7.52 5.72
N VAL A 89 -2.66 -7.49 4.46
CA VAL A 89 -4.09 -7.45 4.10
C VAL A 89 -4.91 -8.54 4.81
N PRO A 90 -4.47 -9.80 4.90
CA PRO A 90 -5.24 -10.82 5.60
C PRO A 90 -5.50 -10.48 7.08
N VAL A 91 -4.45 -10.11 7.83
CA VAL A 91 -4.58 -9.78 9.27
C VAL A 91 -5.31 -8.46 9.49
N ILE A 92 -5.13 -7.46 8.62
CA ILE A 92 -5.90 -6.22 8.66
C ILE A 92 -7.39 -6.51 8.45
N GLY A 93 -7.73 -7.42 7.52
CA GLY A 93 -9.11 -7.84 7.29
C GLY A 93 -9.76 -8.45 8.53
N GLU A 94 -9.03 -9.30 9.26
CA GLU A 94 -9.48 -9.87 10.53
C GLU A 94 -9.70 -8.79 11.60
N ILE A 95 -8.74 -7.86 11.76
CA ILE A 95 -8.84 -6.74 12.70
C ILE A 95 -10.09 -5.91 12.40
N LEU A 96 -10.32 -5.55 11.14
CA LEU A 96 -11.48 -4.76 10.74
C LEU A 96 -12.79 -5.51 10.97
N ALA A 97 -12.83 -6.81 10.67
CA ALA A 97 -14.01 -7.64 10.92
C ALA A 97 -14.34 -7.73 12.42
N ASP A 98 -13.33 -7.83 13.27
CA ASP A 98 -13.45 -7.81 14.73
C ASP A 98 -13.99 -6.46 15.23
N LEU A 99 -13.39 -5.35 14.78
CA LEU A 99 -13.84 -4.00 15.13
C LEU A 99 -15.30 -3.77 14.74
N VAL A 100 -15.72 -4.19 13.54
CA VAL A 100 -17.13 -4.07 13.09
C VAL A 100 -18.10 -4.87 13.97
N GLN A 101 -17.70 -6.07 14.42
CA GLN A 101 -18.61 -7.00 15.11
C GLN A 101 -18.61 -6.84 16.63
N LYS A 102 -17.49 -6.41 17.20
CA LYS A 102 -17.20 -6.49 18.65
C LYS A 102 -16.64 -5.18 19.22
N GLU A 103 -16.46 -4.15 18.38
CA GLU A 103 -15.82 -2.87 18.75
C GLU A 103 -14.40 -3.01 19.32
N SER A 104 -13.79 -4.19 19.15
CA SER A 104 -12.50 -4.58 19.74
C SER A 104 -11.90 -5.76 18.98
N THR A 105 -10.57 -5.94 19.07
CA THR A 105 -9.84 -7.08 18.51
C THR A 105 -8.79 -7.59 19.49
N GLU A 106 -8.50 -8.89 19.47
CA GLU A 106 -7.43 -9.51 20.27
C GLU A 106 -6.04 -9.30 19.65
N HIS A 107 -6.00 -8.90 18.37
CA HIS A 107 -4.74 -8.53 17.72
C HIS A 107 -4.13 -7.31 18.43
N PRO A 108 -2.79 -7.26 18.63
CA PRO A 108 -2.12 -6.14 19.31
C PRO A 108 -2.00 -4.92 18.38
N ALA A 109 -3.13 -4.41 17.89
CA ALA A 109 -3.24 -3.36 16.87
C ALA A 109 -3.46 -1.96 17.46
N GLY A 110 -3.55 -1.80 18.79
CA GLY A 110 -3.86 -0.51 19.43
C GLY A 110 -2.87 0.61 19.10
N PHE A 111 -1.62 0.27 18.79
CA PHE A 111 -0.62 1.26 18.35
C PHE A 111 -0.92 1.87 16.97
N LEU A 112 -1.87 1.31 16.21
CA LEU A 112 -2.31 1.81 14.90
C LEU A 112 -3.51 2.77 15.01
N GLY A 113 -3.98 3.07 16.22
CA GLY A 113 -5.10 4.00 16.44
C GLY A 113 -4.75 5.46 16.15
N LEU A 114 -5.77 6.28 15.90
CA LEU A 114 -5.67 7.72 15.63
C LEU A 114 -5.13 8.49 16.83
N GLY A 115 -5.41 8.02 18.05
CA GLY A 115 -4.99 8.66 19.30
C GLY A 115 -3.49 8.90 19.43
N ARG A 116 -2.65 8.18 18.67
CA ARG A 116 -1.19 8.39 18.67
C ARG A 116 -0.75 9.72 18.07
N PHE A 117 -1.61 10.37 17.27
CA PHE A 117 -1.35 11.70 16.70
C PHE A 117 -1.98 12.84 17.50
N SER A 118 -2.80 12.51 18.51
CA SER A 118 -3.37 13.49 19.42
C SER A 118 -2.29 13.95 20.41
N ARG A 119 -1.88 15.21 20.32
CA ARG A 119 -1.04 15.88 21.32
C ARG A 119 -1.84 16.32 22.54
#